data_AF-A0A2V6ALM8-F1
#
_entry.id   AF-A0A2V6ALM8-F1
#
_cell.length_a   1.000
_cell.length_b   1.000
_cell.length_c   1.000
_cell.angle_alpha   90.00
_cell.angle_beta   90.00
_cell.angle_gamma   90.00
#
_symmetry.space_group_name_H-M   'P 1'
#
loop_
_entity.id
_entity.type
_entity.pdbx_description
1 polymer ?
#
loop_
_entity_poly.entity_id
_entity_poly.type
_entity_poly.pdbx_seq_one_letter_code
_entity_poly.pdbx_strand_id
1 'polypeptide(L)'
;MWRLFPAFLLLITPALAQENATAYEALRVVGAQFGSDALNHIVSLTGVEGDPQPEKWKIVLKDPDAPGGVRELQVADERVVSDRPAGRRAAGSTQGATIDTARLNLDSSGVYAVASHTAEKSNTHFATVSYTLRTDERGDPVWIVTLLSKSSRPIGTIYIGANRGTVRRTEGMFAGATMEDVENDYEEEGERGPFGGVKARIKESFHRTQEEARDIFDKVKRSFDDFIHRE
;
A
#
# COMPACT_ATOMS: atom_id res chain seq x y z
N MET A 1 -30.94 0.23 -61.78
CA MET A 1 -31.58 0.51 -60.48
C MET A 1 -30.77 -0.20 -59.39
N TRP A 2 -29.92 0.53 -58.69
CA TRP A 2 -28.94 -0.01 -57.73
C TRP A 2 -29.60 -0.25 -56.37
N ARG A 3 -29.32 -1.40 -55.76
CA ARG A 3 -29.86 -1.88 -54.48
C ARG A 3 -29.16 -1.21 -53.30
N LEU A 4 -29.90 -0.66 -52.35
CA LEU A 4 -29.38 -0.22 -51.06
C LEU A 4 -29.49 -1.36 -50.05
N PHE A 5 -28.36 -1.88 -49.58
CA PHE A 5 -28.27 -2.66 -48.35
C PHE A 5 -27.77 -1.72 -47.24
N PRO A 6 -28.48 -1.57 -46.10
CA PRO A 6 -27.93 -0.82 -44.98
C PRO A 6 -26.91 -1.70 -44.27
N ALA A 7 -25.65 -1.27 -44.27
CA ALA A 7 -24.59 -1.87 -43.47
C ALA A 7 -24.83 -1.55 -41.99
N PHE A 8 -25.07 -2.60 -41.20
CA PHE A 8 -25.16 -2.53 -39.74
C PHE A 8 -23.73 -2.40 -39.18
N LEU A 9 -23.36 -1.19 -38.78
CA LEU A 9 -22.07 -0.91 -38.12
C LEU A 9 -22.16 -1.39 -36.66
N LEU A 10 -21.52 -2.52 -36.37
CA LEU A 10 -21.25 -3.00 -35.03
C LEU A 10 -20.25 -2.04 -34.36
N LEU A 11 -20.73 -1.21 -33.43
CA LEU A 11 -19.88 -0.45 -32.52
C LEU A 11 -19.25 -1.43 -31.53
N ILE A 12 -18.01 -1.82 -31.78
CA ILE A 12 -17.17 -2.50 -30.79
C ILE A 12 -16.76 -1.43 -29.79
N THR A 13 -17.43 -1.36 -28.64
CA THR A 13 -16.91 -0.59 -27.51
C THR A 13 -15.68 -1.31 -26.98
N PRO A 14 -14.47 -0.70 -26.99
CA PRO A 14 -13.37 -1.25 -26.22
C PRO A 14 -13.80 -1.18 -24.76
N ALA A 15 -13.95 -2.34 -24.12
CA ALA A 15 -13.93 -2.39 -22.67
C ALA A 15 -12.52 -1.94 -22.27
N LEU A 16 -12.35 -0.66 -21.96
CA LEU A 16 -11.20 -0.22 -21.21
C LEU A 16 -11.22 -1.06 -19.93
N ALA A 17 -10.17 -1.85 -19.71
CA ALA A 17 -9.99 -2.51 -18.43
C ALA A 17 -10.08 -1.41 -17.38
N GLN A 18 -11.18 -1.42 -16.61
CA GLN A 18 -11.35 -0.49 -15.52
C GLN A 18 -10.30 -0.90 -14.49
N GLU A 19 -9.16 -0.20 -14.47
CA GLU A 19 -8.17 -0.39 -13.43
C GLU A 19 -8.87 -0.14 -12.08
N ASN A 20 -8.73 -1.07 -11.15
CA ASN A 20 -9.35 -0.92 -9.84
C ASN A 20 -8.86 0.38 -9.20
N ALA A 21 -9.75 1.04 -8.44
CA ALA A 21 -9.45 2.30 -7.80
C ALA A 21 -8.21 2.20 -6.89
N THR A 22 -7.41 3.25 -6.89
CA THR A 22 -6.30 3.45 -5.97
C THR A 22 -6.80 3.74 -4.55
N ALA A 23 -5.88 3.67 -3.59
CA ALA A 23 -6.12 4.03 -2.21
C ALA A 23 -6.67 5.46 -2.08
N TYR A 24 -6.06 6.42 -2.76
CA TYR A 24 -6.49 7.81 -2.68
C TYR A 24 -7.86 8.02 -3.31
N GLU A 25 -8.17 7.35 -4.43
CA GLU A 25 -9.51 7.39 -5.03
C GLU A 25 -10.57 6.83 -4.07
N ALA A 26 -10.27 5.73 -3.38
CA ALA A 26 -11.17 5.20 -2.35
C ALA A 26 -11.37 6.18 -1.18
N LEU A 27 -10.32 6.87 -0.74
CA LEU A 27 -10.43 7.91 0.29
C LEU A 27 -11.23 9.12 -0.21
N ARG A 28 -11.09 9.51 -1.48
CA ARG A 28 -11.90 10.59 -2.07
C ARG A 28 -13.39 10.26 -2.02
N VAL A 29 -13.76 9.01 -2.32
CA VAL A 29 -15.16 8.54 -2.20
C VAL A 29 -15.67 8.69 -0.76
N VAL A 30 -14.85 8.33 0.25
CA VAL A 30 -15.20 8.53 1.66
C VAL A 30 -15.38 10.00 2.00
N GLY A 31 -14.45 10.87 1.57
CA GLY A 31 -14.55 12.31 1.79
C GLY A 31 -15.78 12.93 1.12
N ALA A 32 -16.15 12.47 -0.07
CA ALA A 32 -17.33 12.94 -0.79
C ALA A 32 -18.64 12.50 -0.10
N GLN A 33 -18.69 11.28 0.44
CA GLN A 33 -19.90 10.71 1.03
C GLN A 33 -20.11 11.10 2.50
N PHE A 34 -19.04 11.19 3.29
CA PHE A 34 -19.11 11.42 4.75
C PHE A 34 -18.56 12.78 5.18
N GLY A 35 -18.10 13.61 4.22
CA GLY A 35 -17.49 14.91 4.46
C GLY A 35 -15.98 14.83 4.66
N SER A 36 -15.30 15.95 4.41
CA SER A 36 -13.84 16.06 4.50
C SER A 36 -13.29 15.74 5.91
N ASP A 37 -14.07 16.01 6.97
CA ASP A 37 -13.65 15.69 8.33
C ASP A 37 -13.49 14.19 8.57
N ALA A 38 -14.23 13.33 7.86
CA ALA A 38 -14.08 11.88 7.96
C ALA A 38 -12.64 11.43 7.63
N LEU A 39 -11.93 12.16 6.76
CA LEU A 39 -10.55 11.87 6.40
C LEU A 39 -9.58 12.07 7.57
N ASN A 40 -9.93 12.89 8.56
CA ASN A 40 -9.12 13.12 9.78
C ASN A 40 -9.24 11.98 10.79
N HIS A 41 -10.24 11.11 10.62
CA HIS A 41 -10.54 10.02 11.56
C HIS A 41 -10.11 8.65 11.02
N ILE A 42 -9.43 8.59 9.89
CA ILE A 42 -8.97 7.32 9.31
C ILE A 42 -7.94 6.69 10.24
N VAL A 43 -8.13 5.42 10.59
CA VAL A 43 -7.22 4.62 11.43
C VAL A 43 -6.37 3.70 10.57
N SER A 44 -6.98 3.08 9.57
CA SER A 44 -6.27 2.19 8.64
C SER A 44 -7.01 2.05 7.32
N LEU A 45 -6.25 1.75 6.28
CA LEU A 45 -6.76 1.40 4.96
C LEU A 45 -6.11 0.08 4.52
N THR A 46 -6.91 -0.89 4.10
CA THR A 46 -6.44 -2.23 3.70
C THR A 46 -7.02 -2.61 2.35
N GLY A 47 -6.20 -3.18 1.49
CA GLY A 47 -6.61 -3.78 0.23
C GLY A 47 -5.88 -5.10 0.03
N VAL A 48 -6.57 -6.15 -0.43
CA VAL A 48 -6.00 -7.50 -0.51
C VAL A 48 -5.98 -7.99 -1.95
N GLU A 49 -5.00 -8.84 -2.27
CA GLU A 49 -4.86 -9.52 -3.56
C GLU A 49 -4.90 -8.58 -4.78
N GLY A 50 -4.30 -7.39 -4.68
CA GLY A 50 -4.20 -6.44 -5.78
C GLY A 50 -3.17 -6.85 -6.84
N ASP A 51 -3.50 -6.57 -8.10
CA ASP A 51 -2.61 -6.69 -9.26
C ASP A 51 -2.99 -5.63 -10.32
N PRO A 52 -2.44 -4.40 -10.25
CA PRO A 52 -1.70 -3.84 -9.12
C PRO A 52 -2.64 -3.36 -8.00
N GLN A 53 -3.88 -2.98 -8.31
CA GLN A 53 -4.83 -2.44 -7.33
C GLN A 53 -5.85 -3.51 -6.90
N PRO A 54 -6.24 -3.54 -5.61
CA PRO A 54 -7.23 -4.48 -5.09
C PRO A 54 -8.62 -4.12 -5.61
N GLU A 55 -9.51 -5.11 -5.74
CA GLU A 55 -10.90 -4.85 -6.15
C GLU A 55 -11.66 -3.99 -5.12
N LYS A 56 -11.28 -4.09 -3.85
CA LYS A 56 -11.98 -3.42 -2.74
C LYS A 56 -11.00 -2.90 -1.71
N TRP A 57 -11.31 -1.72 -1.21
CA TRP A 57 -10.61 -1.08 -0.10
C TRP A 57 -11.46 -1.15 1.16
N LYS A 58 -10.88 -1.67 2.23
CA LYS A 58 -11.44 -1.63 3.57
C LYS A 58 -10.85 -0.45 4.33
N ILE A 59 -11.70 0.45 4.80
CA ILE A 59 -11.31 1.67 5.51
C ILE A 59 -11.86 1.59 6.93
N VAL A 60 -11.02 1.80 7.92
CA VAL A 60 -11.43 1.87 9.33
C VAL A 60 -11.33 3.31 9.78
N LEU A 61 -12.41 3.85 10.33
CA LEU A 61 -12.53 5.21 10.84
C LEU A 61 -12.78 5.15 12.35
N LYS A 62 -12.27 6.15 13.07
CA LYS A 62 -12.68 6.40 14.45
C LYS A 62 -14.10 6.95 14.45
N ASP A 63 -14.98 6.31 15.23
CA ASP A 63 -16.38 6.69 15.37
C ASP A 63 -16.75 6.50 16.84
N PRO A 64 -16.69 7.56 17.67
CA PRO A 64 -16.99 7.49 19.10
C PRO A 64 -18.41 6.99 19.41
N ASP A 65 -19.33 7.17 18.46
CA ASP A 65 -20.74 6.80 18.61
C ASP A 65 -20.99 5.34 18.18
N ALA A 66 -20.05 4.72 17.48
CA ALA A 66 -20.13 3.32 17.08
C ALA A 66 -19.78 2.35 18.23
N PRO A 67 -20.48 1.21 18.34
CA PRO A 67 -20.07 0.13 19.23
C PRO A 67 -18.63 -0.34 18.94
N GLY A 68 -17.70 -0.04 19.85
CA GLY A 68 -16.27 -0.34 19.69
C GLY A 68 -15.40 0.86 19.29
N GLY A 69 -15.97 2.06 19.16
CA GLY A 69 -15.24 3.31 18.91
C GLY A 69 -14.71 3.46 17.47
N VAL A 70 -15.09 2.55 16.57
CA VAL A 70 -14.65 2.50 15.18
C VAL A 70 -15.75 2.01 14.23
N ARG A 71 -15.69 2.50 13.00
CA ARG A 71 -16.55 2.12 11.87
C ARG A 71 -15.70 1.53 10.75
N GLU A 72 -16.21 0.49 10.11
CA GLU A 72 -15.59 -0.13 8.93
C GLU A 72 -16.41 0.19 7.69
N LEU A 73 -15.75 0.78 6.70
CA LEU A 73 -16.27 1.01 5.36
C LEU A 73 -15.58 0.07 4.37
N GLN A 74 -16.31 -0.32 3.33
CA GLN A 74 -15.73 -0.94 2.14
C GLN A 74 -16.07 -0.10 0.91
N VAL A 75 -15.05 0.23 0.13
CA VAL A 75 -15.15 1.00 -1.10
C VAL A 75 -14.75 0.12 -2.27
N ALA A 76 -15.60 0.07 -3.29
CA ALA A 76 -15.40 -0.66 -4.53
C ALA A 76 -16.21 0.03 -5.63
N ASP A 77 -15.79 -0.05 -6.89
CA ASP A 77 -16.49 0.58 -8.02
C ASP A 77 -16.83 2.07 -7.76
N GLU A 78 -15.89 2.82 -7.19
CA GLU A 78 -16.02 4.26 -6.87
C GLU A 78 -17.17 4.62 -5.90
N ARG A 79 -17.64 3.67 -5.09
CA ARG A 79 -18.70 3.88 -4.11
C ARG A 79 -18.48 3.07 -2.83
N VAL A 80 -19.14 3.48 -1.76
CA VAL A 80 -19.17 2.71 -0.51
C VAL A 80 -20.17 1.57 -0.67
N VAL A 81 -19.66 0.34 -0.72
CA VAL A 81 -20.45 -0.89 -0.89
C VAL A 81 -20.84 -1.53 0.46
N SER A 82 -20.18 -1.13 1.56
CA SER A 82 -20.54 -1.54 2.91
C SER A 82 -20.16 -0.46 3.92
N ASP A 83 -21.04 -0.25 4.90
CA ASP A 83 -20.83 0.60 6.08
C ASP A 83 -21.35 -0.17 7.29
N ARG A 84 -20.46 -0.54 8.23
CA ARG A 84 -20.82 -1.31 9.42
C ARG A 84 -20.00 -0.85 10.63
N PRO A 85 -20.56 -0.91 11.85
CA PRO A 85 -19.77 -0.81 13.07
C PRO A 85 -18.67 -1.89 13.05
N ALA A 86 -17.43 -1.52 13.35
CA ALA A 86 -16.37 -2.51 13.34
C ALA A 86 -16.57 -3.49 14.50
N GLY A 87 -16.54 -4.80 14.23
CA GLY A 87 -16.67 -5.79 15.30
C GLY A 87 -15.53 -5.66 16.32
N ARG A 88 -15.72 -6.16 17.56
CA ARG A 88 -14.72 -6.12 18.65
C ARG A 88 -13.30 -6.61 18.26
N ARG A 89 -13.17 -7.41 17.19
CA ARG A 89 -11.87 -7.86 16.65
C ARG A 89 -11.18 -6.87 15.71
N ALA A 90 -11.93 -5.98 15.06
CA ALA A 90 -11.37 -4.85 14.29
C ALA A 90 -10.86 -3.72 15.21
N ALA A 91 -11.39 -3.66 16.44
CA ALA A 91 -10.86 -2.85 17.54
C ALA A 91 -9.63 -3.49 18.23
N GLY A 92 -9.23 -4.71 17.83
CA GLY A 92 -8.05 -5.39 18.36
C GLY A 92 -6.76 -4.83 17.76
N SER A 93 -5.92 -4.24 18.61
CA SER A 93 -4.57 -3.68 18.35
C SER A 93 -4.48 -2.31 17.66
N THR A 94 -5.59 -1.63 17.36
CA THR A 94 -5.64 -0.33 16.64
C THR A 94 -6.00 0.85 17.53
N GLN A 95 -5.84 0.71 18.85
CA GLN A 95 -5.96 1.85 19.77
C GLN A 95 -4.82 2.83 19.49
N GLY A 96 -5.08 3.91 18.74
CA GLY A 96 -4.51 5.19 19.15
C GLY A 96 -3.75 6.06 18.15
N ALA A 97 -3.73 5.80 16.84
CA ALA A 97 -3.19 6.81 15.93
C ALA A 97 -3.98 6.86 14.63
N THR A 98 -4.77 7.92 14.47
CA THR A 98 -5.33 8.28 13.17
C THR A 98 -4.18 8.54 12.20
N ILE A 99 -4.40 8.25 10.93
CA ILE A 99 -3.47 8.57 9.86
C ILE A 99 -3.54 10.08 9.64
N ASP A 100 -2.40 10.74 9.80
CA ASP A 100 -2.25 12.13 9.39
C ASP A 100 -2.19 12.19 7.85
N THR A 101 -3.33 12.46 7.24
CA THR A 101 -3.51 12.48 5.78
C THR A 101 -2.70 13.59 5.11
N ALA A 102 -2.36 14.67 5.81
CA ALA A 102 -1.50 15.75 5.30
C ALA A 102 -0.05 15.29 5.08
N ARG A 103 0.35 14.17 5.68
CA ARG A 103 1.68 13.57 5.53
C ARG A 103 1.75 12.50 4.45
N LEU A 104 0.63 12.19 3.79
CA LEU A 104 0.56 11.18 2.73
C LEU A 104 1.03 11.78 1.40
N ASN A 105 2.16 11.27 0.91
CA ASN A 105 2.77 11.66 -0.37
C ASN A 105 2.92 10.48 -1.32
N LEU A 106 2.34 9.33 -0.98
CA LEU A 106 2.47 8.09 -1.76
C LEU A 106 1.15 7.33 -1.78
N ASP A 107 0.53 7.32 -2.96
CA ASP A 107 -0.66 6.53 -3.28
C ASP A 107 -0.29 5.07 -3.55
N SER A 108 -1.27 4.16 -3.50
CA SER A 108 -1.06 2.71 -3.64
C SER A 108 -0.42 2.29 -4.97
N SER A 109 -0.62 3.07 -6.04
CA SER A 109 0.07 2.89 -7.32
C SER A 109 1.58 3.14 -7.23
N GLY A 110 1.99 4.20 -6.53
CA GLY A 110 3.39 4.49 -6.26
C GLY A 110 4.00 3.49 -5.27
N VAL A 111 3.24 3.06 -4.26
CA VAL A 111 3.62 1.96 -3.36
C VAL A 111 3.92 0.68 -4.14
N TYR A 112 3.05 0.32 -5.10
CA TYR A 112 3.24 -0.84 -5.96
C TYR A 112 4.53 -0.75 -6.77
N ALA A 113 4.82 0.42 -7.36
CA ALA A 113 6.04 0.64 -8.13
C ALA A 113 7.29 0.43 -7.28
N VAL A 114 7.32 0.98 -6.06
CA VAL A 114 8.42 0.80 -5.11
C VAL A 114 8.55 -0.67 -4.67
N ALA A 115 7.43 -1.32 -4.37
CA ALA A 115 7.40 -2.71 -3.92
C ALA A 115 7.87 -3.68 -5.01
N SER A 116 7.36 -3.52 -6.24
CA SER A 116 7.73 -4.32 -7.40
C SER A 116 9.23 -4.20 -7.68
N HIS A 117 9.78 -2.98 -7.71
CA HIS A 117 11.21 -2.75 -7.91
C HIS A 117 12.06 -3.40 -6.81
N THR A 118 11.62 -3.30 -5.55
CA THR A 118 12.30 -3.92 -4.41
C THR A 118 12.33 -5.44 -4.55
N ALA A 119 11.21 -6.05 -4.94
CA ALA A 119 11.09 -7.49 -5.17
C ALA A 119 11.96 -7.97 -6.34
N GLU A 120 12.03 -7.23 -7.43
CA GLU A 120 12.91 -7.52 -8.57
C GLU A 120 14.38 -7.52 -8.15
N LYS A 121 14.81 -6.53 -7.37
CA LYS A 121 16.18 -6.43 -6.86
C LYS A 121 16.54 -7.54 -5.89
N SER A 122 15.56 -8.04 -5.14
CA SER A 122 15.72 -9.22 -4.27
C SER A 122 15.48 -10.56 -5.00
N ASN A 123 15.29 -10.55 -6.32
CA ASN A 123 14.96 -11.72 -7.14
C ASN A 123 13.72 -12.50 -6.62
N THR A 124 12.80 -11.78 -5.99
CA THR A 124 11.56 -12.31 -5.42
C THR A 124 10.42 -12.14 -6.42
N HIS A 125 9.82 -13.26 -6.82
CA HIS A 125 8.68 -13.27 -7.73
C HIS A 125 7.39 -13.40 -6.93
N PHE A 126 6.42 -12.52 -7.18
CA PHE A 126 5.10 -12.54 -6.56
C PHE A 126 4.00 -12.50 -7.64
N ALA A 127 2.76 -12.78 -7.24
CA ALA A 127 1.59 -12.80 -8.10
C ALA A 127 0.65 -11.63 -7.81
N THR A 128 0.38 -11.38 -6.52
CA THR A 128 -0.48 -10.28 -6.08
C THR A 128 0.12 -9.62 -4.85
N VAL A 129 -0.42 -8.47 -4.45
CA VAL A 129 0.02 -7.73 -3.27
C VAL A 129 -1.15 -7.40 -2.36
N SER A 130 -0.89 -7.41 -1.06
CA SER A 130 -1.82 -6.86 -0.07
C SER A 130 -1.24 -5.61 0.55
N TYR A 131 -2.05 -4.56 0.61
CA TYR A 131 -1.70 -3.26 1.12
C TYR A 131 -2.32 -3.04 2.49
N THR A 132 -1.57 -2.44 3.41
CA THR A 132 -2.10 -1.88 4.66
C THR A 132 -1.41 -0.55 4.92
N LEU A 133 -2.18 0.54 4.93
CA LEU A 133 -1.73 1.83 5.43
C LEU A 133 -2.21 1.97 6.87
N ARG A 134 -1.28 2.28 7.77
CA ARG A 134 -1.54 2.60 9.17
C ARG A 134 -0.48 3.54 9.71
N THR A 135 -0.74 4.07 10.89
CA THR A 135 0.26 4.83 11.64
C THR A 135 1.15 3.89 12.44
N ASP A 136 2.46 4.13 12.43
CA ASP A 136 3.43 3.41 13.26
C ASP A 136 3.47 3.95 14.70
N GLU A 137 4.33 3.38 15.55
CA GLU A 137 4.48 3.78 16.95
C GLU A 137 4.98 5.24 17.12
N ARG A 138 5.58 5.82 16.07
CA ARG A 138 6.11 7.19 16.07
C ARG A 138 5.10 8.21 15.55
N GLY A 139 3.91 7.79 15.14
CA GLY A 139 2.92 8.66 14.52
C GLY A 139 3.16 8.87 13.02
N ASP A 140 4.04 8.12 12.38
CA ASP A 140 4.30 8.22 10.95
C ASP A 140 3.40 7.28 10.14
N PRO A 141 2.78 7.75 9.05
CA PRO A 141 2.04 6.88 8.15
C PRO A 141 2.99 5.94 7.40
N VAL A 142 2.72 4.64 7.49
CA VAL A 142 3.51 3.56 6.89
C VAL A 142 2.59 2.66 6.08
N TRP A 143 3.01 2.41 4.84
CA TRP A 143 2.51 1.34 4.01
C TRP A 143 3.21 0.02 4.35
N ILE A 144 2.42 -1.01 4.58
CA ILE A 144 2.86 -2.39 4.75
C ILE A 144 2.35 -3.15 3.54
N VAL A 145 3.28 -3.63 2.72
CA VAL A 145 3.00 -4.32 1.48
C VAL A 145 3.43 -5.76 1.63
N THR A 146 2.47 -6.68 1.61
CA THR A 146 2.76 -8.11 1.64
C THR A 146 2.68 -8.66 0.22
N LEU A 147 3.79 -9.20 -0.26
CA LEU A 147 3.90 -9.87 -1.54
C LEU A 147 3.36 -11.30 -1.41
N LEU A 148 2.46 -11.70 -2.29
CA LEU A 148 1.78 -13.00 -2.26
C LEU A 148 2.14 -13.85 -3.47
N SER A 149 2.28 -15.16 -3.26
CA SER A 149 2.37 -16.16 -4.33
C SER A 149 1.04 -16.36 -5.06
N LYS A 150 1.05 -17.11 -6.17
CA LYS A 150 -0.18 -17.56 -6.88
C LYS A 150 -1.15 -18.36 -6.00
N SER A 151 -0.69 -18.87 -4.86
CA SER A 151 -1.49 -19.60 -3.87
C SER A 151 -1.88 -18.74 -2.66
N SER A 152 -1.82 -17.41 -2.79
CA SER A 152 -2.07 -16.41 -1.74
C SER A 152 -1.23 -16.60 -0.47
N ARG A 153 -0.08 -17.29 -0.57
CA ARG A 153 0.89 -17.39 0.53
C ARG A 153 1.83 -16.18 0.57
N PRO A 154 2.06 -15.55 1.73
CA PRO A 154 3.05 -14.50 1.89
C PRO A 154 4.46 -14.99 1.52
N ILE A 155 5.14 -14.22 0.68
CA ILE A 155 6.54 -14.45 0.29
C ILE A 155 7.45 -13.42 0.95
N GLY A 156 6.94 -12.21 1.18
CA GLY A 156 7.68 -11.17 1.87
C GLY A 156 6.82 -9.95 2.20
N THR A 157 7.33 -9.10 3.09
CA THR A 157 6.65 -7.88 3.52
C THR A 157 7.60 -6.69 3.45
N ILE A 158 7.16 -5.61 2.83
CA ILE A 158 7.90 -4.35 2.67
C ILE A 158 7.19 -3.25 3.46
N TYR A 159 7.93 -2.52 4.27
CA TYR A 159 7.44 -1.36 5.02
C TYR A 159 7.96 -0.09 4.36
N ILE A 160 7.06 0.76 3.88
CA ILE A 160 7.37 1.96 3.11
C ILE A 160 6.78 3.17 3.82
N GLY A 161 7.59 4.18 4.15
CA GLY A 161 7.07 5.41 4.72
C GLY A 161 6.20 6.16 3.70
N ALA A 162 4.94 6.46 4.02
CA ALA A 162 4.01 7.12 3.10
C ALA A 162 4.37 8.59 2.81
N ASN A 163 5.25 9.19 3.63
CA ASN A 163 5.68 10.58 3.50
C ASN A 163 6.86 10.79 2.54
N ARG A 164 7.78 9.82 2.48
CA ARG A 164 9.09 9.92 1.80
C ARG A 164 9.38 8.75 0.86
N GLY A 165 8.49 7.75 0.80
CA GLY A 165 8.67 6.51 0.04
C GLY A 165 9.88 5.69 0.46
N THR A 166 10.49 5.98 1.61
CA THR A 166 11.65 5.27 2.09
C THR A 166 11.24 3.87 2.52
N VAL A 167 11.85 2.85 1.92
CA VAL A 167 11.77 1.47 2.40
C VAL A 167 12.47 1.40 3.75
N ARG A 168 11.71 1.16 4.82
CA ARG A 168 12.20 1.12 6.21
C ARG A 168 12.59 -0.28 6.64
N ARG A 169 11.90 -1.30 6.12
CA ARG A 169 12.08 -2.69 6.51
C ARG A 169 11.61 -3.61 5.39
N THR A 170 12.29 -4.73 5.25
CA THR A 170 11.89 -5.84 4.37
C THR A 170 12.02 -7.15 5.14
N GLU A 171 11.00 -7.99 5.07
CA GLU A 171 10.93 -9.30 5.72
C GLU A 171 10.74 -10.39 4.65
N GLY A 172 11.42 -11.53 4.79
CA GLY A 172 11.26 -12.70 3.91
C GLY A 172 11.92 -12.63 2.52
N MET A 173 12.38 -11.46 2.05
CA MET A 173 12.86 -11.27 0.67
C MET A 173 14.38 -11.37 0.49
N PHE A 174 15.17 -11.18 1.55
CA PHE A 174 16.63 -11.25 1.50
C PHE A 174 17.13 -12.43 2.34
N ALA A 175 17.13 -13.64 1.75
CA ALA A 175 17.76 -14.86 2.31
C ALA A 175 17.63 -15.06 3.84
N GLY A 176 16.46 -14.75 4.42
CA GLY A 176 16.17 -14.93 5.84
C GLY A 176 16.75 -13.88 6.80
N ALA A 177 17.43 -12.83 6.33
CA ALA A 177 17.89 -11.73 7.18
C ALA A 177 16.81 -10.63 7.28
N THR A 178 16.46 -10.23 8.50
CA THR A 178 15.71 -8.99 8.72
C THR A 178 16.70 -7.84 8.87
N MET A 179 16.31 -6.61 8.51
CA MET A 179 17.23 -5.47 8.62
C MET A 179 17.57 -5.09 10.07
N GLU A 180 16.70 -5.43 11.01
CA GLU A 180 16.98 -5.28 12.45
C GLU A 180 18.19 -6.13 12.87
N ASP A 181 18.42 -7.26 12.19
CA ASP A 181 19.61 -8.11 12.37
C ASP A 181 20.87 -7.54 11.67
N VAL A 182 20.72 -6.59 10.74
CA VAL A 182 21.82 -6.00 9.94
C VAL A 182 22.20 -4.60 10.45
N GLU A 183 21.26 -3.90 11.09
CA GLU A 183 21.44 -2.54 11.60
C GLU A 183 21.78 -2.49 13.10
N ASN A 184 21.38 -3.46 13.93
CA ASN A 184 21.73 -3.47 15.36
C ASN A 184 23.14 -4.02 15.70
N ASP A 185 23.91 -4.51 14.72
CA ASP A 185 25.28 -5.04 14.91
C ASP A 185 26.38 -3.93 14.93
N TYR A 186 26.02 -2.66 15.18
CA TYR A 186 27.02 -1.62 15.47
C TYR A 186 27.45 -1.71 16.94
N GLU A 187 28.20 -2.76 17.32
CA GLU A 187 29.17 -2.74 18.45
C GLU A 187 29.82 -4.09 18.82
N GLU A 188 29.80 -5.14 17.98
CA GLU A 188 30.75 -6.25 18.15
C GLU A 188 31.88 -6.16 17.15
N GLU A 189 32.86 -5.29 17.46
CA GLU A 189 34.22 -5.41 16.95
C GLU A 189 34.79 -6.78 17.37
N GLY A 190 34.51 -7.83 16.60
CA GLY A 190 35.02 -9.15 16.95
C GLY A 190 34.80 -10.29 15.98
N GLU A 191 33.67 -10.37 15.27
CA GLU A 191 33.36 -11.59 14.53
C GLU A 191 33.88 -11.59 13.08
N ARG A 192 35.18 -11.88 12.94
CA ARG A 192 35.73 -12.52 11.73
C ARG A 192 35.24 -13.97 11.64
N GLY A 193 33.94 -14.16 11.51
CA GLY A 193 33.33 -15.45 11.17
C GLY A 193 33.25 -15.66 9.65
N PRO A 194 33.14 -16.91 9.17
CA PRO A 194 33.09 -17.25 7.74
C PRO A 194 31.90 -16.65 6.95
N PHE A 195 30.98 -15.94 7.62
CA PHE A 195 29.77 -15.34 7.03
C PHE A 195 29.82 -13.81 6.87
N GLY A 196 30.88 -13.13 7.31
CA GLY A 196 30.98 -11.66 7.25
C GLY A 196 30.90 -11.07 5.84
N GLY A 197 31.43 -11.79 4.84
CA GLY A 197 31.36 -11.37 3.43
C GLY A 197 29.96 -11.43 2.82
N VAL A 198 29.09 -12.31 3.33
CA VAL A 198 27.70 -12.42 2.86
C VAL A 198 26.84 -11.32 3.47
N LYS A 199 27.00 -11.05 4.79
CA LYS A 199 26.34 -9.93 5.49
C LYS A 199 26.65 -8.58 4.81
N ALA A 200 27.92 -8.30 4.48
CA ALA A 200 28.32 -7.06 3.83
C ALA A 200 27.66 -6.84 2.45
N ARG A 201 27.54 -7.90 1.64
CA ARG A 201 26.90 -7.84 0.31
C ARG A 201 25.39 -7.63 0.38
N ILE A 202 24.73 -8.26 1.36
CA ILE A 202 23.29 -8.05 1.59
C ILE A 202 23.06 -6.59 1.99
N LYS A 203 23.89 -6.04 2.88
CA LYS A 203 23.82 -4.64 3.30
C LYS A 203 24.01 -3.67 2.12
N GLU A 204 25.03 -3.88 1.29
CA GLU A 204 25.26 -3.04 0.10
C GLU A 204 24.08 -3.10 -0.89
N SER A 205 23.57 -4.30 -1.17
CA SER A 205 22.45 -4.50 -2.10
C SER A 205 21.18 -3.83 -1.59
N PHE A 206 20.93 -3.85 -0.28
CA PHE A 206 19.80 -3.17 0.32
C PHE A 206 19.92 -1.65 0.20
N HIS A 207 21.07 -1.05 0.57
CA HIS A 207 21.24 0.41 0.50
C HIS A 207 21.04 0.92 -0.93
N ARG A 208 21.58 0.20 -1.92
CA ARG A 208 21.35 0.50 -3.34
C ARG A 208 19.86 0.40 -3.70
N THR A 209 19.17 -0.63 -3.24
CA THR A 209 17.73 -0.80 -3.47
C THR A 209 16.92 0.35 -2.84
N GLN A 210 17.31 0.82 -1.65
CA GLN A 210 16.66 1.93 -0.97
C GLN A 210 16.88 3.27 -1.70
N GLU A 211 18.08 3.51 -2.23
CA GLU A 211 18.38 4.69 -3.06
C GLU A 211 17.58 4.69 -4.36
N GLU A 212 17.53 3.55 -5.06
CA GLU A 212 16.76 3.41 -6.30
C GLU A 212 15.25 3.50 -6.04
N ALA A 213 14.75 2.89 -4.96
CA ALA A 213 13.35 3.01 -4.54
C ALA A 213 12.97 4.47 -4.24
N ARG A 214 13.92 5.26 -3.72
CA ARG A 214 13.72 6.69 -3.48
C ARG A 214 13.61 7.48 -4.78
N ASP A 215 14.40 7.17 -5.80
CA ASP A 215 14.26 7.77 -7.13
C ASP A 215 12.90 7.43 -7.77
N ILE A 216 12.42 6.19 -7.60
CA ILE A 216 11.07 5.81 -8.02
C ILE A 216 10.03 6.62 -7.26
N PHE A 217 10.16 6.72 -5.93
CA PHE A 217 9.28 7.54 -5.11
C PHE A 217 9.22 8.98 -5.64
N ASP A 218 10.35 9.62 -5.93
CA ASP A 218 10.36 11.02 -6.39
C ASP A 218 9.62 11.20 -7.73
N LYS A 219 9.53 10.15 -8.55
CA LYS A 219 8.77 10.13 -9.81
C LYS A 219 7.28 9.87 -9.61
N VAL A 220 6.91 9.07 -8.61
CA VAL A 220 5.51 8.63 -8.38
C VAL A 220 4.83 9.35 -7.21
N LYS A 221 5.56 10.22 -6.50
CA LYS A 221 5.03 10.94 -5.34
C LYS A 221 3.78 11.72 -5.73
N ARG A 222 2.78 11.61 -4.88
CA ARG A 222 1.48 12.26 -5.03
C ARG A 222 1.02 12.71 -3.65
N SER A 223 1.01 14.02 -3.44
CA SER A 223 0.42 14.61 -2.25
C SER A 223 -1.07 14.25 -2.19
N PHE A 224 -1.51 13.73 -1.06
CA PHE A 224 -2.93 13.46 -0.85
C PHE A 224 -3.74 14.75 -0.80
N ASP A 225 -3.19 15.79 -0.20
CA ASP A 225 -3.84 17.10 -0.12
C ASP A 225 -4.10 17.68 -1.51
N ASP A 226 -3.08 17.71 -2.37
CA ASP A 226 -3.23 18.16 -3.76
C ASP A 226 -4.23 17.28 -4.53
N PHE A 227 -4.24 15.98 -4.25
CA PHE A 227 -5.10 15.03 -4.92
C PHE A 227 -6.59 15.24 -4.59
N ILE A 228 -6.93 15.45 -3.32
CA ILE A 228 -8.33 15.62 -2.90
C ILE A 228 -8.91 16.95 -3.38
N HIS A 229 -8.07 17.99 -3.51
CA HIS A 229 -8.50 19.32 -3.97
C HIS A 229 -8.52 19.48 -5.49
N ARG A 230 -8.13 18.47 -6.27
CA ARG A 230 -8.13 18.53 -7.73
C ARG A 230 -9.52 18.20 -8.29
N GLU A 231 -10.15 19.20 -8.92
CA GLU A 231 -11.41 19.08 -9.69
C GLU A 231 -11.29 18.13 -10.89
#